data_AF-A0A9P5EGV0-F1
#
_entry.id   AF-A0A9P5EGV0-F1
#
_cell.length_a   1.000
_cell.length_b   1.000
_cell.length_c   1.000
_cell.angle_alpha   90.00
_cell.angle_beta   90.00
_cell.angle_gamma   90.00
#
_symmetry.space_group_name_H-M   'P 1'
#
loop_
_entity.id
_entity.type
_entity.pdbx_description
1 polymer ?
#
loop_
_entity_poly.entity_id
_entity_poly.type
_entity_poly.pdbx_seq_one_letter_code
_entity_poly.pdbx_strand_id
1 'polypeptide(L)'
;MARNKSPTSTAPKHNLPPTLKVACVLQVNVNPFGGKGLGIPITIATSLLAMRSPDKESFLGFIIEFPLPTEVDSTGFGQCHHIDFATQRAIPSKTWKLTVKFPREEIDITYRATSEEENARYPTAKKHMAWVDVVLGKDASVSVEGFAMPYSNLGHPAEAWLRYPASATFLATQPERTMMARWSVASLVPNFDYGYGTDQSWDMDKYMKQFHDVKGHRFQTAWSFGADDSHVTAMTQSIVQDFMWIQKSCLDTDEVRLLNRHPLTEKDFVIRVIEPLQTQLDIRLDWKLHLSAAFWLLTCLGSESLPPLHKDDGDILHEFHVVLADSDIFTRLLERVSGKIPWEE
;
A
#
# COMPACT_ATOMS: atom_id res chain seq x y z
N MET A 1 35.00 10.28 -15.84
CA MET A 1 34.74 10.07 -14.41
C MET A 1 33.59 9.09 -14.28
N ALA A 2 33.83 7.97 -13.58
CA ALA A 2 32.82 6.93 -13.39
C ALA A 2 31.67 7.48 -12.53
N ARG A 3 30.43 7.35 -12.99
CA ARG A 3 29.25 7.55 -12.15
C ARG A 3 29.33 6.53 -11.02
N ASN A 4 29.63 6.98 -9.81
CA ASN A 4 29.45 6.15 -8.62
C ASN A 4 27.97 5.79 -8.54
N LYS A 5 27.63 4.55 -8.88
CA LYS A 5 26.31 3.99 -8.64
C LYS A 5 26.13 3.99 -7.13
N SER A 6 25.26 4.85 -6.62
CA SER A 6 24.73 4.74 -5.27
C SER A 6 24.23 3.30 -5.08
N PRO A 7 24.64 2.60 -4.01
CA PRO A 7 24.18 1.24 -3.78
C PRO A 7 22.66 1.27 -3.65
N THR A 8 21.96 0.67 -4.62
CA THR A 8 20.55 0.36 -4.49
C THR A 8 20.46 -0.69 -3.41
N SER A 9 20.10 -0.28 -2.19
CA SER A 9 19.61 -1.21 -1.19
C SER A 9 18.49 -2.03 -1.84
N THR A 10 18.53 -3.35 -1.69
CA THR A 10 17.51 -4.25 -2.22
C THR A 10 16.66 -4.76 -1.08
N ALA A 11 15.38 -5.00 -1.35
CA ALA A 11 14.46 -5.56 -0.36
C ALA A 11 15.03 -6.79 0.36
N PRO A 12 14.73 -6.96 1.66
CA PRO A 12 15.09 -8.16 2.40
C PRO A 12 14.68 -9.42 1.64
N LYS A 13 15.65 -10.27 1.32
CA LYS A 13 15.39 -11.55 0.66
C LYS A 13 15.05 -12.59 1.70
N HIS A 14 13.79 -13.01 1.73
CA HIS A 14 13.37 -14.18 2.49
C HIS A 14 13.27 -15.38 1.54
N ASN A 15 13.89 -16.51 1.91
CA ASN A 15 13.77 -17.77 1.19
C ASN A 15 12.40 -18.41 1.45
N LEU A 16 11.34 -17.78 0.94
CA LEU A 16 9.96 -18.20 1.16
C LEU A 16 9.26 -18.55 -0.16
N PRO A 17 8.19 -19.37 -0.11
CA PRO A 17 7.38 -19.66 -1.28
C PRO A 17 6.82 -18.38 -1.90
N PRO A 18 6.55 -18.34 -3.22
CA PRO A 18 5.84 -17.21 -3.81
C PRO A 18 4.41 -17.11 -3.28
N THR A 19 3.82 -15.91 -3.39
CA THR A 19 2.41 -15.64 -3.10
C THR A 19 1.52 -16.72 -3.73
N LEU A 20 0.59 -17.24 -2.92
CA LEU A 20 -0.32 -18.31 -3.32
C LEU A 20 -1.72 -17.73 -3.46
N LYS A 21 -2.35 -17.85 -4.62
CA LYS A 21 -3.80 -17.65 -4.81
C LYS A 21 -4.36 -18.92 -5.45
N VAL A 22 -5.28 -19.60 -4.77
CA VAL A 22 -5.87 -20.84 -5.27
C VAL A 22 -7.38 -20.79 -5.14
N ALA A 23 -8.07 -21.22 -6.19
CA ALA A 23 -9.53 -21.35 -6.15
C ALA A 23 -9.90 -22.35 -5.04
N CYS A 24 -10.95 -22.02 -4.29
CA CYS A 24 -11.49 -22.87 -3.24
C CYS A 24 -13.01 -22.81 -3.18
N VAL A 25 -13.62 -23.80 -2.55
CA VAL A 25 -14.99 -23.72 -2.03
C VAL A 25 -14.88 -23.18 -0.61
N LEU A 26 -15.68 -22.17 -0.27
CA LEU A 26 -15.89 -21.77 1.13
C LEU A 26 -17.17 -22.44 1.63
N GLN A 27 -17.10 -23.10 2.78
CA GLN A 27 -18.28 -23.60 3.48
C GLN A 27 -18.63 -22.70 4.66
N VAL A 28 -19.90 -22.31 4.73
CA VAL A 28 -20.50 -21.60 5.87
C VAL A 28 -21.61 -22.47 6.42
N ASN A 29 -21.52 -22.88 7.69
CA ASN A 29 -22.45 -23.83 8.31
C ASN A 29 -22.64 -25.11 7.48
N VAL A 30 -21.53 -25.70 7.01
CA VAL A 30 -21.48 -26.92 6.16
C VAL A 30 -21.99 -26.73 4.72
N ASN A 31 -22.66 -25.62 4.41
CA ASN A 31 -23.17 -25.35 3.07
C ASN A 31 -22.12 -24.63 2.19
N PRO A 32 -21.94 -25.05 0.92
CA PRO A 32 -21.10 -24.32 -0.03
C PRO A 32 -21.65 -22.90 -0.26
N PHE A 33 -20.79 -21.92 -0.01
CA PHE A 33 -21.10 -20.51 -0.19
C PHE A 33 -20.44 -19.93 -1.46
N GLY A 34 -19.23 -20.37 -1.74
CA GLY A 34 -18.40 -19.94 -2.87
C GLY A 34 -17.79 -21.15 -3.57
N GLY A 35 -17.23 -20.94 -4.78
CA GLY A 35 -16.57 -22.04 -5.50
C GLY A 35 -16.89 -22.12 -6.99
N LYS A 36 -17.32 -21.01 -7.61
CA LYS A 36 -17.43 -20.91 -9.07
C LYS A 36 -16.20 -21.46 -9.82
N GLY A 37 -15.01 -21.22 -9.27
CA GLY A 37 -13.74 -21.72 -9.83
C GLY A 37 -13.54 -23.25 -9.77
N LEU A 38 -14.40 -23.96 -9.03
CA LEU A 38 -14.46 -25.43 -8.96
C LEU A 38 -15.72 -25.99 -9.65
N GLY A 39 -16.42 -25.17 -10.44
CA GLY A 39 -17.55 -25.61 -11.27
C GLY A 39 -18.83 -25.86 -10.49
N ILE A 40 -18.92 -25.37 -9.25
CA ILE A 40 -20.20 -25.31 -8.54
C ILE A 40 -21.09 -24.30 -9.28
N PRO A 41 -22.39 -24.58 -9.52
CA PRO A 41 -23.31 -23.71 -10.24
C PRO A 41 -23.77 -22.51 -9.38
N ILE A 42 -22.81 -21.76 -8.85
CA ILE A 42 -22.97 -20.53 -8.08
C ILE A 42 -22.14 -19.43 -8.75
N THR A 43 -22.56 -18.19 -8.54
CA THR A 43 -21.92 -17.03 -9.20
C THR A 43 -20.73 -16.47 -8.40
N ILE A 44 -20.64 -16.81 -7.11
CA ILE A 44 -19.61 -16.32 -6.19
C ILE A 44 -18.30 -17.11 -6.39
N ALA A 45 -17.23 -16.39 -6.68
CA ALA A 45 -15.88 -16.96 -6.73
C ALA A 45 -15.18 -16.77 -5.38
N THR A 46 -14.47 -17.81 -4.93
CA THR A 46 -13.69 -17.79 -3.69
C THR A 46 -12.30 -18.31 -3.94
N SER A 47 -11.31 -17.74 -3.25
CA SER A 47 -9.92 -18.18 -3.35
C SER A 47 -9.20 -18.04 -2.03
N LEU A 48 -8.44 -19.05 -1.61
CA LEU A 48 -7.47 -18.91 -0.54
C LEU A 48 -6.28 -18.08 -1.04
N LEU A 49 -5.77 -17.21 -0.17
CA LEU A 49 -4.66 -16.31 -0.42
C LEU A 49 -3.63 -16.43 0.69
N ALA A 50 -2.36 -16.58 0.32
CA ALA A 50 -1.23 -16.29 1.20
C ALA A 50 -0.39 -15.19 0.53
N MET A 51 -0.57 -13.96 1.02
CA MET A 51 0.15 -12.79 0.54
C MET A 51 1.53 -12.76 1.21
N ARG A 52 2.58 -12.74 0.39
CA ARG A 52 3.97 -12.65 0.86
C ARG A 52 4.66 -11.53 0.12
N SER A 53 5.07 -10.53 0.87
CA SER A 53 5.88 -9.43 0.38
C SER A 53 6.74 -8.91 1.52
N PRO A 54 8.05 -8.68 1.30
CA PRO A 54 8.89 -7.99 2.26
C PRO A 54 8.50 -6.51 2.41
N ASP A 55 7.73 -5.96 1.47
CA ASP A 55 7.54 -4.51 1.32
C ASP A 55 6.10 -4.05 1.58
N LYS A 56 5.28 -4.95 2.13
CA LYS A 56 3.92 -4.67 2.60
C LYS A 56 3.48 -5.78 3.54
N GLU A 57 2.34 -5.54 4.19
CA GLU A 57 1.71 -6.53 5.04
C GLU A 57 1.53 -7.89 4.34
N SER A 58 2.06 -8.92 4.98
CA SER A 58 1.89 -10.31 4.57
C SER A 58 0.91 -11.01 5.49
N PHE A 59 0.02 -11.82 4.92
CA PHE A 59 -1.10 -12.39 5.65
C PHE A 59 -1.59 -13.68 5.00
N LEU A 60 -2.26 -14.51 5.81
CA LEU A 60 -3.15 -15.57 5.33
C LEU A 60 -4.57 -15.02 5.26
N GLY A 61 -5.33 -15.46 4.28
CA GLY A 61 -6.69 -15.02 4.12
C GLY A 61 -7.37 -15.69 2.95
N PHE A 62 -8.49 -15.13 2.56
CA PHE A 62 -9.20 -15.54 1.37
C PHE A 62 -9.93 -14.36 0.74
N ILE A 63 -10.28 -14.54 -0.52
CA ILE A 63 -10.96 -13.55 -1.34
C ILE A 63 -12.36 -14.09 -1.64
N ILE A 64 -13.36 -13.21 -1.53
CA ILE A 64 -14.72 -13.43 -2.03
C ILE A 64 -14.97 -12.42 -3.16
N GLU A 65 -15.39 -12.91 -4.31
CA GLU A 65 -15.75 -12.11 -5.48
C GLU A 65 -17.23 -12.32 -5.81
N PHE A 66 -18.05 -11.31 -5.52
CA PHE A 66 -19.47 -11.26 -5.88
C PHE A 66 -19.64 -10.66 -7.27
N PRO A 67 -20.49 -11.21 -8.15
CA PRO A 67 -20.80 -10.57 -9.41
C PRO A 67 -21.51 -9.24 -9.20
N LEU A 68 -21.16 -8.23 -9.99
CA LEU A 68 -21.93 -7.00 -10.09
C LEU A 68 -23.18 -7.20 -10.94
N PRO A 69 -24.31 -6.53 -10.63
CA PRO A 69 -25.44 -6.43 -11.55
C PRO A 69 -25.00 -5.81 -12.88
N THR A 70 -25.65 -6.20 -13.98
CA THR A 70 -25.35 -5.64 -15.31
C THR A 70 -25.68 -4.14 -15.39
N GLU A 71 -26.62 -3.66 -14.58
CA GLU A 71 -27.00 -2.25 -14.45
C GLU A 71 -26.39 -1.66 -13.16
N VAL A 72 -25.08 -1.44 -13.15
CA VAL A 72 -24.38 -0.94 -11.96
C VAL A 72 -24.82 0.48 -11.60
N ASP A 73 -25.18 1.30 -12.60
CA ASP A 73 -25.55 2.71 -12.43
C ASP A 73 -26.85 2.90 -11.64
N SER A 74 -27.78 1.93 -11.67
CA SER A 74 -29.07 2.01 -10.96
C SER A 74 -28.97 1.65 -9.47
N THR A 75 -27.83 1.11 -9.02
CA THR A 75 -27.61 0.71 -7.62
C THR A 75 -27.01 1.82 -6.74
N GLY A 76 -26.73 3.00 -7.30
CA GLY A 76 -26.16 4.14 -6.58
C GLY A 76 -24.66 4.05 -6.30
N PHE A 77 -24.00 2.94 -6.66
CA PHE A 77 -22.55 2.76 -6.46
C PHE A 77 -21.70 3.23 -7.64
N GLY A 78 -22.31 3.49 -8.81
CA GLY A 78 -21.60 3.80 -10.05
C GLY A 78 -20.64 2.69 -10.49
N GLN A 79 -19.83 2.96 -11.51
CA GLN A 79 -18.85 1.98 -12.02
C GLN A 79 -17.77 1.67 -10.96
N CYS A 80 -17.80 0.44 -10.42
CA CYS A 80 -16.76 -0.06 -9.53
C CYS A 80 -15.46 -0.29 -10.31
N HIS A 81 -14.31 -0.03 -9.67
CA HIS A 81 -12.98 -0.24 -10.23
C HIS A 81 -12.14 -1.14 -9.32
N HIS A 82 -11.17 -1.85 -9.89
CA HIS A 82 -10.09 -2.48 -9.13
C HIS A 82 -8.74 -2.02 -9.68
N ILE A 83 -7.71 -2.06 -8.83
CA ILE A 83 -6.35 -1.76 -9.27
C ILE A 83 -5.76 -2.99 -9.95
N ASP A 84 -5.34 -2.83 -11.20
CA ASP A 84 -4.42 -3.74 -11.85
C ASP A 84 -3.01 -3.48 -11.31
N PHE A 85 -2.46 -4.40 -10.53
CA PHE A 85 -1.14 -4.25 -9.93
C PHE A 85 0.01 -4.33 -10.94
N ALA A 86 -0.20 -4.91 -12.13
CA ALA A 86 0.83 -4.96 -13.16
C ALA A 86 0.99 -3.59 -13.84
N THR A 87 -0.13 -2.91 -14.11
CA THR A 87 -0.14 -1.60 -14.78
C THR A 87 -0.26 -0.42 -13.81
N GLN A 88 -0.55 -0.69 -12.53
CA GLN A 88 -0.88 0.29 -11.49
C GLN A 88 -2.04 1.22 -11.86
N ARG A 89 -3.01 0.72 -12.65
CA ARG A 89 -4.17 1.50 -13.11
C ARG A 89 -5.47 0.97 -12.52
N ALA A 90 -6.39 1.89 -12.26
CA ALA A 90 -7.77 1.55 -11.96
C ALA A 90 -8.46 1.07 -13.24
N ILE A 91 -9.03 -0.13 -13.21
CA ILE A 91 -9.79 -0.71 -14.32
C ILE A 91 -11.21 -1.07 -13.87
N PRO A 92 -12.22 -0.91 -14.75
CA PRO A 92 -13.60 -1.27 -14.44
C PRO A 92 -13.71 -2.72 -13.93
N SER A 93 -14.32 -2.90 -12.77
CA SER A 93 -14.59 -4.20 -12.18
C SER A 93 -15.97 -4.69 -12.59
N LYS A 94 -16.09 -6.01 -12.76
CA LYS A 94 -17.37 -6.73 -12.91
C LYS A 94 -17.77 -7.47 -11.64
N THR A 95 -16.97 -7.34 -10.59
CA THR A 95 -17.18 -8.01 -9.31
C THR A 95 -16.90 -7.08 -8.14
N TRP A 96 -17.59 -7.30 -7.04
CA TRP A 96 -17.19 -6.79 -5.73
C TRP A 96 -16.24 -7.78 -5.09
N LYS A 97 -15.06 -7.30 -4.69
CA LYS A 97 -14.03 -8.10 -4.06
C LYS A 97 -13.93 -7.75 -2.59
N LEU A 98 -14.09 -8.75 -1.73
CA LEU A 98 -13.72 -8.72 -0.33
C LEU A 98 -12.46 -9.55 -0.12
N THR A 99 -11.53 -9.03 0.66
CA THR A 99 -10.34 -9.75 1.14
C THR A 99 -10.47 -9.88 2.65
N VAL A 100 -10.60 -11.11 3.12
CA VAL A 100 -10.66 -11.42 4.55
C VAL A 100 -9.30 -11.94 4.98
N LYS A 101 -8.69 -11.28 5.95
CA LYS A 101 -7.37 -11.60 6.49
C LYS A 101 -7.54 -12.26 7.86
N PHE A 102 -6.93 -13.42 8.03
CA PHE A 102 -6.84 -14.07 9.33
C PHE A 102 -5.74 -13.42 10.18
N PRO A 103 -5.93 -13.32 11.50
CA PRO A 103 -4.85 -12.91 12.38
C PRO A 103 -3.70 -13.92 12.30
N ARG A 104 -2.48 -13.47 12.56
CA ARG A 104 -1.30 -14.35 12.55
C ARG A 104 -1.18 -15.17 13.82
N GLU A 105 -1.69 -14.62 14.92
CA GLU A 105 -1.71 -15.23 16.24
C GLU A 105 -3.13 -15.71 16.54
N GLU A 106 -3.27 -16.62 17.51
CA GLU A 106 -4.57 -17.15 17.94
C GLU A 106 -5.41 -17.75 16.80
N ILE A 107 -4.76 -18.43 15.87
CA ILE A 107 -5.42 -19.25 14.86
C ILE A 107 -4.92 -20.68 14.91
N ASP A 108 -5.84 -21.63 14.77
CA ASP A 108 -5.54 -23.02 14.53
C ASP A 108 -5.93 -23.41 13.10
N ILE A 109 -5.04 -24.10 12.40
CA ILE A 109 -5.24 -24.51 11.01
C ILE A 109 -5.00 -26.00 10.88
N THR A 110 -6.03 -26.73 10.47
CA THR A 110 -5.92 -28.16 10.18
C THR A 110 -6.12 -28.42 8.69
N TYR A 111 -5.45 -29.46 8.20
CA TYR A 111 -5.49 -29.87 6.80
C TYR A 111 -5.89 -31.34 6.72
N ARG A 112 -6.68 -31.70 5.71
CA ARG A 112 -6.95 -33.11 5.38
C ARG A 112 -7.08 -33.31 3.87
N ALA A 113 -6.53 -34.40 3.37
CA ALA A 113 -6.80 -34.84 2.01
C ALA A 113 -8.29 -35.13 1.77
N THR A 114 -8.72 -34.98 0.52
CA THR A 114 -10.08 -35.33 0.10
C THR A 114 -10.19 -36.78 -0.31
N SER A 115 -11.33 -37.41 -0.03
CA SER A 115 -11.64 -38.75 -0.57
C SER A 115 -11.99 -38.68 -2.06
N GLU A 116 -12.00 -39.84 -2.74
CA GLU A 116 -12.45 -39.91 -4.13
C GLU A 116 -13.92 -39.53 -4.28
N GLU A 117 -14.79 -39.91 -3.32
CA GLU A 117 -16.20 -39.52 -3.34
C GLU A 117 -16.40 -38.02 -3.15
N GLU A 118 -15.59 -37.37 -2.29
CA GLU A 118 -15.63 -35.92 -2.11
C GLU A 118 -15.18 -35.20 -3.38
N ASN A 119 -14.12 -35.68 -4.03
CA ASN A 119 -13.64 -35.10 -5.29
C ASN A 119 -14.68 -35.20 -6.41
N ALA A 120 -15.42 -36.31 -6.48
CA ALA A 120 -16.46 -36.52 -7.48
C ALA A 120 -17.64 -35.53 -7.38
N ARG A 121 -17.84 -34.89 -6.23
CA ARG A 121 -18.91 -33.87 -6.04
C ARG A 121 -18.63 -32.55 -6.76
N TYR A 122 -17.41 -32.32 -7.22
CA TYR A 122 -17.00 -31.06 -7.82
C TYR A 122 -16.59 -31.28 -9.29
N PRO A 123 -17.38 -30.79 -10.27
CA PRO A 123 -17.22 -31.16 -11.70
C PRO A 123 -15.88 -30.78 -12.33
N THR A 124 -15.21 -29.75 -11.79
CA THR A 124 -13.87 -29.32 -12.23
C THR A 124 -12.81 -29.54 -11.16
N ALA A 125 -13.06 -30.47 -10.23
CA ALA A 125 -12.08 -30.93 -9.26
C ALA A 125 -10.77 -31.30 -9.94
N LYS A 126 -9.67 -30.78 -9.40
CA LYS A 126 -8.35 -31.34 -9.70
C LYS A 126 -8.24 -32.68 -8.98
N LYS A 127 -7.45 -33.62 -9.53
CA LYS A 127 -7.21 -34.95 -8.92
C LYS A 127 -6.73 -34.90 -7.46
N HIS A 128 -6.21 -33.77 -7.01
CA HIS A 128 -5.70 -33.59 -5.65
C HIS A 128 -6.23 -32.26 -5.09
N MET A 129 -7.14 -32.37 -4.13
CA MET A 129 -7.68 -31.26 -3.35
C MET A 129 -7.43 -31.52 -1.86
N ALA A 130 -7.58 -30.48 -1.06
CA ALA A 130 -7.42 -30.57 0.38
C ALA A 130 -8.45 -29.69 1.07
N TRP A 131 -8.97 -30.19 2.18
CA TRP A 131 -9.70 -29.37 3.12
C TRP A 131 -8.73 -28.62 4.00
N VAL A 132 -9.09 -27.37 4.28
CA VAL A 132 -8.40 -26.46 5.20
C VAL A 132 -9.45 -25.92 6.14
N ASP A 133 -9.32 -26.25 7.42
CA ASP A 133 -10.18 -25.72 8.46
C ASP A 133 -9.39 -24.69 9.26
N VAL A 134 -10.01 -23.55 9.51
CA VAL A 134 -9.45 -22.44 10.29
C VAL A 134 -10.37 -22.20 11.46
N VAL A 135 -9.80 -22.21 12.67
CA VAL A 135 -10.50 -21.90 13.92
C VAL A 135 -9.82 -20.69 14.54
N LEU A 136 -10.60 -19.68 14.90
CA LEU A 136 -10.10 -18.49 15.58
C LEU A 136 -10.13 -18.69 17.10
N GLY A 137 -9.15 -18.12 17.79
CA GLY A 137 -9.13 -17.99 19.23
C GLY A 137 -10.28 -17.12 19.73
N LYS A 138 -10.53 -17.18 21.05
CA LYS A 138 -11.70 -16.56 21.69
C LYS A 138 -11.83 -15.05 21.44
N ASP A 139 -10.70 -14.35 21.38
CA ASP A 139 -10.63 -12.89 21.24
C ASP A 139 -10.01 -12.47 19.88
N ALA A 140 -9.74 -13.44 19.01
CA ALA A 140 -9.19 -13.22 17.68
C ALA A 140 -10.28 -12.73 16.71
N SER A 141 -9.95 -11.72 15.90
CA SER A 141 -10.83 -11.20 14.86
C SER A 141 -10.15 -11.17 13.51
N VAL A 142 -10.96 -11.33 12.46
CA VAL A 142 -10.47 -11.15 11.09
C VAL A 142 -10.49 -9.66 10.72
N SER A 143 -9.59 -9.27 9.83
CA SER A 143 -9.68 -7.99 9.14
C SER A 143 -10.36 -8.20 7.78
N VAL A 144 -11.28 -7.30 7.42
CA VAL A 144 -12.01 -7.36 6.15
C VAL A 144 -11.69 -6.09 5.36
N GLU A 145 -11.10 -6.26 4.18
CA GLU A 145 -10.84 -5.18 3.23
C GLU A 145 -11.73 -5.31 1.99
N GLY A 146 -12.21 -4.19 1.47
CA GLY A 146 -13.01 -4.14 0.25
C GLY A 146 -14.04 -3.01 0.27
N PHE A 147 -14.83 -2.92 -0.80
CA PHE A 147 -15.90 -1.92 -0.89
C PHE A 147 -17.03 -2.24 0.10
N ALA A 148 -17.57 -1.18 0.72
CA ALA A 148 -18.63 -1.20 1.72
C ALA A 148 -18.24 -1.89 3.04
N MET A 149 -17.25 -1.32 3.76
CA MET A 149 -17.06 -1.62 5.18
C MET A 149 -17.93 -0.71 6.05
N PRO A 150 -18.74 -1.27 6.98
CA PRO A 150 -18.96 -2.70 7.21
C PRO A 150 -19.85 -3.34 6.12
N TYR A 151 -19.53 -4.58 5.71
CA TYR A 151 -20.32 -5.33 4.73
C TYR A 151 -21.75 -5.49 5.23
N SER A 152 -22.66 -4.69 4.68
CA SER A 152 -24.07 -4.63 5.06
C SER A 152 -24.91 -5.13 3.90
N ASN A 153 -25.05 -6.44 3.81
CA ASN A 153 -25.94 -7.08 2.85
C ASN A 153 -27.00 -7.88 3.61
N LEU A 154 -28.00 -7.13 4.14
CA LEU A 154 -29.06 -7.65 5.01
C LEU A 154 -29.69 -8.93 4.44
N GLY A 155 -29.55 -10.01 5.19
CA GLY A 155 -30.12 -11.32 4.84
C GLY A 155 -29.24 -12.18 3.94
N HIS A 156 -28.06 -11.70 3.53
CA HIS A 156 -27.10 -12.52 2.82
C HIS A 156 -26.40 -13.52 3.77
N PRO A 157 -26.26 -14.81 3.42
CA PRO A 157 -25.68 -15.81 4.33
C PRO A 157 -24.27 -15.47 4.84
N ALA A 158 -23.48 -14.73 4.06
CA ALA A 158 -22.15 -14.28 4.49
C ALA A 158 -22.16 -13.06 5.41
N GLU A 159 -23.25 -12.30 5.53
CA GLU A 159 -23.27 -11.11 6.37
C GLU A 159 -23.04 -11.47 7.85
N ALA A 160 -23.83 -12.41 8.38
CA ALA A 160 -23.71 -12.85 9.76
C ALA A 160 -22.33 -13.44 10.05
N TRP A 161 -21.81 -14.25 9.13
CA TRP A 161 -20.51 -14.88 9.29
C TRP A 161 -19.34 -13.88 9.15
N LEU A 162 -19.39 -12.93 8.22
CA LEU A 162 -18.35 -11.90 8.07
C LEU A 162 -18.31 -10.94 9.27
N ARG A 163 -19.44 -10.71 9.95
CA ARG A 163 -19.47 -9.90 11.17
C ARG A 163 -18.85 -10.60 12.37
N TYR A 164 -19.04 -11.92 12.50
CA TYR A 164 -18.60 -12.70 13.65
C TYR A 164 -18.07 -14.09 13.26
N PRO A 165 -16.94 -14.19 12.54
CA PRO A 165 -16.39 -15.48 12.15
C PRO A 165 -15.75 -16.14 13.37
N ALA A 166 -16.18 -17.36 13.70
CA ALA A 166 -15.49 -18.22 14.68
C ALA A 166 -14.62 -19.29 14.01
N SER A 167 -15.06 -19.77 12.84
CA SER A 167 -14.34 -20.76 12.05
C SER A 167 -14.69 -20.66 10.57
N ALA A 168 -13.83 -21.20 9.72
CA ALA A 168 -14.01 -21.25 8.27
C ALA A 168 -13.47 -22.58 7.72
N THR A 169 -14.22 -23.21 6.83
CA THR A 169 -13.80 -24.45 6.16
C THR A 169 -13.69 -24.22 4.67
N PHE A 170 -12.58 -24.65 4.09
CA PHE A 170 -12.27 -24.48 2.68
C PHE A 170 -11.92 -25.79 2.01
N LEU A 171 -12.39 -26.00 0.78
CA LEU A 171 -11.86 -27.03 -0.11
C LEU A 171 -10.98 -26.37 -1.18
N ALA A 172 -9.66 -26.56 -1.09
CA ALA A 172 -8.67 -25.91 -1.94
C ALA A 172 -8.24 -26.79 -3.12
N THR A 173 -7.98 -26.17 -4.28
CA THR A 173 -7.52 -26.85 -5.51
C THR A 173 -6.02 -27.19 -5.51
N GLN A 174 -5.52 -27.70 -4.37
CA GLN A 174 -4.14 -28.13 -4.17
C GLN A 174 -4.09 -29.38 -3.25
N PRO A 175 -3.05 -30.22 -3.36
CA PRO A 175 -2.82 -31.31 -2.42
C PRO A 175 -2.56 -30.82 -0.98
N GLU A 176 -2.89 -31.65 -0.01
CA GLU A 176 -2.73 -31.38 1.44
C GLU A 176 -1.31 -30.92 1.77
N ARG A 177 -0.29 -31.69 1.37
CA ARG A 177 1.11 -31.36 1.61
C ARG A 177 1.53 -29.99 1.05
N THR A 178 0.96 -29.60 -0.09
CA THR A 178 1.21 -28.29 -0.69
C THR A 178 0.54 -27.18 0.13
N MET A 179 -0.69 -27.40 0.60
CA MET A 179 -1.40 -26.45 1.44
C MET A 179 -0.70 -26.25 2.79
N MET A 180 -0.28 -27.32 3.46
CA MET A 180 0.50 -27.25 4.71
C MET A 180 1.78 -26.43 4.54
N ALA A 181 2.52 -26.66 3.45
CA ALA A 181 3.80 -25.99 3.21
C ALA A 181 3.66 -24.54 2.74
N ARG A 182 2.56 -24.20 2.03
CA ARG A 182 2.42 -22.92 1.31
C ARG A 182 1.22 -22.06 1.75
N TRP A 183 0.43 -22.51 2.71
CA TRP A 183 -0.67 -21.74 3.28
C TRP A 183 -0.70 -21.95 4.78
N SER A 184 0.38 -21.56 5.46
CA SER A 184 0.54 -21.68 6.92
C SER A 184 1.22 -20.42 7.48
N VAL A 185 1.03 -20.12 8.77
CA VAL A 185 1.62 -18.91 9.37
C VAL A 185 3.15 -18.93 9.26
N ALA A 186 3.76 -20.10 9.46
CA ALA A 186 5.20 -20.32 9.30
C ALA A 186 5.75 -20.02 7.89
N SER A 187 4.87 -19.93 6.89
CA SER A 187 5.26 -19.61 5.51
C SER A 187 5.21 -18.12 5.18
N LEU A 188 4.83 -17.24 6.11
CA LEU A 188 4.81 -15.80 5.93
C LEU A 188 6.17 -15.16 6.27
N VAL A 189 6.46 -14.00 5.68
CA VAL A 189 7.54 -13.13 6.16
C VAL A 189 7.18 -12.54 7.54
N PRO A 190 8.14 -11.99 8.30
CA PRO A 190 7.85 -11.21 9.51
C PRO A 190 6.78 -10.12 9.29
N ASN A 191 6.23 -9.60 10.38
CA ASN A 191 5.32 -8.46 10.29
C ASN A 191 6.03 -7.32 9.58
N PHE A 192 5.30 -6.68 8.67
CA PHE A 192 5.84 -5.58 7.91
C PHE A 192 5.92 -4.35 8.81
N ASP A 193 7.05 -3.68 8.78
CA ASP A 193 7.31 -2.43 9.47
C ASP A 193 8.08 -1.52 8.51
N TYR A 194 7.67 -0.26 8.45
CA TYR A 194 8.37 0.77 7.68
C TYR A 194 9.69 1.17 8.34
N GLY A 195 9.85 0.92 9.64
CA GLY A 195 11.07 1.20 10.41
C GLY A 195 11.19 2.62 10.95
N TYR A 196 10.18 3.47 10.75
CA TYR A 196 10.17 4.86 11.23
C TYR A 196 9.58 5.02 12.63
N GLY A 197 9.09 3.94 13.24
CA GLY A 197 8.41 3.96 14.53
C GLY A 197 6.99 4.53 14.47
N THR A 198 6.37 4.71 15.63
CA THR A 198 4.99 5.20 15.78
C THR A 198 4.90 6.70 16.11
N ASP A 199 5.97 7.30 16.63
CA ASP A 199 6.02 8.74 16.91
C ASP A 199 6.30 9.53 15.62
N GLN A 200 5.24 10.12 15.07
CA GLN A 200 5.27 10.94 13.86
C GLN A 200 5.45 12.44 14.14
N SER A 201 5.72 12.84 15.39
CA SER A 201 5.99 14.24 15.72
C SER A 201 7.23 14.77 14.99
N TRP A 202 7.23 16.07 14.68
CA TRP A 202 8.34 16.70 14.00
C TRP A 202 9.56 16.83 14.92
N ASP A 203 10.66 16.18 14.53
CA ASP A 203 11.95 16.27 15.21
C ASP A 203 13.06 16.15 14.14
N MET A 204 13.80 17.24 13.96
CA MET A 204 14.84 17.35 12.94
C MET A 204 15.99 16.37 13.17
N ASP A 205 16.42 16.17 14.42
CA ASP A 205 17.53 15.29 14.74
C ASP A 205 17.13 13.82 14.54
N LYS A 206 15.90 13.48 14.95
CA LYS A 206 15.30 12.16 14.68
C LYS A 206 15.29 11.87 13.18
N TYR A 207 14.78 12.80 12.37
CA TYR A 207 14.67 12.60 10.92
C TYR A 207 16.01 12.62 10.21
N MET A 208 16.97 13.45 10.62
CA MET A 208 18.35 13.40 10.11
C MET A 208 18.98 12.03 10.37
N LYS A 209 18.82 11.49 11.58
CA LYS A 209 19.31 10.15 11.92
C LYS A 209 18.62 9.07 11.09
N GLN A 210 17.29 9.08 11.02
CA GLN A 210 16.51 8.13 10.22
C GLN A 210 16.86 8.20 8.72
N PHE A 211 17.12 9.39 8.21
CA PHE A 211 17.53 9.60 6.83
C PHE A 211 18.82 8.86 6.46
N HIS A 212 19.76 8.77 7.39
CA HIS A 212 21.00 8.01 7.23
C HIS A 212 20.80 6.52 7.48
N ASP A 213 20.10 6.17 8.56
CA ASP A 213 20.04 4.81 9.08
C ASP A 213 18.98 3.93 8.40
N VAL A 214 17.84 4.52 8.00
CA VAL A 214 16.67 3.83 7.41
C VAL A 214 16.71 3.91 5.88
N LYS A 215 17.86 4.25 5.29
CA LYS A 215 18.02 4.33 3.83
C LYS A 215 17.85 2.96 3.17
N GLY A 216 16.61 2.67 2.79
CA GLY A 216 16.19 1.40 2.20
C GLY A 216 15.95 1.48 0.69
N HIS A 217 15.42 0.39 0.17
CA HIS A 217 14.78 0.34 -1.14
C HIS A 217 13.39 0.96 -1.10
N ARG A 218 12.78 1.18 -2.26
CA ARG A 218 11.40 1.66 -2.38
C ARG A 218 10.42 0.56 -1.94
N PHE A 219 9.57 0.87 -0.97
CA PHE A 219 8.45 0.00 -0.59
C PHE A 219 7.42 -0.14 -1.72
N GLN A 220 6.67 -1.24 -1.70
CA GLN A 220 5.62 -1.48 -2.69
C GLN A 220 4.47 -0.49 -2.48
N THR A 221 3.89 0.02 -3.56
CA THR A 221 2.70 0.88 -3.49
C THR A 221 1.57 0.19 -2.72
N ALA A 222 1.06 0.87 -1.69
CA ALA A 222 -0.08 0.44 -0.91
C ALA A 222 -1.31 1.30 -1.24
N TRP A 223 -2.48 0.66 -1.31
CA TRP A 223 -3.78 1.31 -1.53
C TRP A 223 -4.73 1.12 -0.33
N SER A 224 -4.33 0.30 0.62
CA SER A 224 -4.96 0.08 1.91
C SER A 224 -3.86 -0.18 2.94
N PHE A 225 -4.14 0.13 4.19
CA PHE A 225 -3.23 -0.06 5.31
C PHE A 225 -3.93 -0.92 6.37
N GLY A 226 -3.19 -1.86 6.96
CA GLY A 226 -3.73 -2.76 7.98
C GLY A 226 -3.96 -2.09 9.33
N ALA A 227 -3.32 -0.94 9.57
CA ALA A 227 -3.44 -0.15 10.79
C ALA A 227 -3.29 1.35 10.48
N ASP A 228 -3.91 2.19 11.30
CA ASP A 228 -3.82 3.65 11.19
C ASP A 228 -2.38 4.13 11.28
N ASP A 229 -1.58 3.56 12.20
CA ASP A 229 -0.16 3.90 12.34
C ASP A 229 0.62 3.68 11.04
N SER A 230 0.33 2.61 10.30
CA SER A 230 0.98 2.34 9.00
C SER A 230 0.57 3.37 7.95
N HIS A 231 -0.70 3.78 7.94
CA HIS A 231 -1.20 4.82 7.05
C HIS A 231 -0.56 6.17 7.35
N VAL A 232 -0.59 6.60 8.61
CA VAL A 232 0.00 7.88 9.05
C VAL A 232 1.50 7.88 8.79
N THR A 233 2.20 6.77 9.07
CA THR A 233 3.64 6.65 8.76
C THR A 233 3.91 6.85 7.28
N ALA A 234 3.18 6.15 6.39
CA ALA A 234 3.37 6.28 4.95
C ALA A 234 3.12 7.70 4.45
N MET A 235 2.08 8.37 4.97
CA MET A 235 1.79 9.76 4.64
C MET A 235 2.87 10.72 5.15
N THR A 236 3.18 10.68 6.44
CA THR A 236 4.16 11.59 7.06
C THR A 236 5.54 11.41 6.44
N GLN A 237 5.98 10.17 6.26
CA GLN A 237 7.31 9.90 5.71
C GLN A 237 7.43 10.27 4.24
N SER A 238 6.35 10.27 3.47
CA SER A 238 6.39 10.80 2.09
C SER A 238 6.79 12.28 2.06
N ILE A 239 6.31 13.07 3.02
CA ILE A 239 6.60 14.51 3.12
C ILE A 239 7.96 14.75 3.78
N VAL A 240 8.23 14.06 4.89
CA VAL A 240 9.49 14.18 5.62
C VAL A 240 10.66 13.83 4.72
N GLN A 241 10.59 12.73 3.97
CA GLN A 241 11.70 12.35 3.09
C GLN A 241 11.93 13.39 1.99
N ASP A 242 10.89 13.91 1.36
CA ASP A 242 11.02 14.99 0.38
C ASP A 242 11.72 16.22 1.00
N PHE A 243 11.31 16.62 2.20
CA PHE A 243 11.94 17.71 2.93
C PHE A 243 13.41 17.42 3.27
N MET A 244 13.72 16.24 3.81
CA MET A 244 15.07 15.86 4.20
C MET A 244 16.02 15.79 3.00
N TRP A 245 15.52 15.38 1.82
CA TRP A 245 16.30 15.42 0.58
C TRP A 245 16.66 16.85 0.18
N ILE A 246 15.70 17.78 0.25
CA ILE A 246 15.94 19.20 -0.03
C ILE A 246 16.93 19.76 1.00
N GLN A 247 16.70 19.53 2.29
CA GLN A 247 17.56 20.01 3.37
C GLN A 247 19.00 19.50 3.20
N LYS A 248 19.18 18.21 2.90
CA LYS A 248 20.50 17.66 2.62
C LYS A 248 21.14 18.35 1.41
N SER A 249 20.40 18.56 0.33
CA SER A 249 20.92 19.18 -0.89
C SER A 249 21.37 20.63 -0.64
N CYS A 250 20.67 21.36 0.24
CA CYS A 250 21.05 22.71 0.66
C CYS A 250 22.31 22.73 1.55
N LEU A 251 22.54 21.67 2.35
CA LEU A 251 23.67 21.58 3.27
C LEU A 251 24.93 20.98 2.62
N ASP A 252 24.80 20.14 1.59
CA ASP A 252 25.91 19.48 0.89
C ASP A 252 26.53 20.42 -0.17
N THR A 253 27.43 21.28 0.30
CA THR A 253 27.98 22.43 -0.45
C THR A 253 28.81 22.05 -1.69
N ASP A 254 29.28 20.80 -1.79
CA ASP A 254 30.14 20.35 -2.89
C ASP A 254 29.36 19.80 -4.10
N GLU A 255 28.13 19.28 -3.93
CA GLU A 255 27.25 18.96 -5.08
C GLU A 255 26.67 20.24 -5.71
N VAL A 256 26.36 21.24 -4.89
CA VAL A 256 25.96 22.59 -5.33
C VAL A 256 27.07 23.25 -6.16
N ARG A 257 28.35 23.08 -5.79
CA ARG A 257 29.50 23.58 -6.55
C ARG A 257 29.70 22.92 -7.92
N LEU A 258 29.31 21.65 -8.08
CA LEU A 258 29.37 20.94 -9.36
C LEU A 258 28.22 21.34 -10.30
N LEU A 259 27.05 21.66 -9.73
CA LEU A 259 25.90 22.21 -10.45
C LEU A 259 26.11 23.68 -10.87
N ASN A 260 26.86 24.46 -10.07
CA ASN A 260 27.15 25.88 -10.32
C ASN A 260 28.26 26.15 -11.36
N ARG A 261 28.78 25.12 -12.07
CA ARG A 261 29.77 25.34 -13.15
C ARG A 261 29.17 25.86 -14.46
N HIS A 262 27.85 25.95 -14.56
CA HIS A 262 27.17 26.66 -15.63
C HIS A 262 26.31 27.78 -15.01
N PRO A 263 26.37 29.01 -15.56
CA PRO A 263 25.53 30.10 -15.07
C PRO A 263 24.08 29.73 -15.37
N LEU A 264 23.33 29.37 -14.33
CA LEU A 264 21.91 29.05 -14.42
C LEU A 264 21.12 30.30 -14.05
N THR A 265 20.07 30.55 -14.81
CA THR A 265 19.10 31.60 -14.50
C THR A 265 18.02 31.05 -13.59
N GLU A 266 17.32 31.94 -12.86
CA GLU A 266 16.28 31.65 -11.87
C GLU A 266 15.17 30.67 -12.35
N LYS A 267 14.93 30.61 -13.66
CA LYS A 267 13.97 29.68 -14.30
C LYS A 267 14.47 28.23 -14.40
N ASP A 268 15.77 27.98 -14.24
CA ASP A 268 16.38 26.67 -14.47
C ASP A 268 16.33 25.74 -13.25
N PHE A 269 16.08 26.27 -12.03
CA PHE A 269 16.16 25.48 -10.79
C PHE A 269 14.87 24.71 -10.46
N VAL A 270 13.69 25.33 -10.62
CA VAL A 270 12.39 24.64 -10.43
C VAL A 270 12.20 23.48 -11.41
N ILE A 271 12.77 23.61 -12.62
CA ILE A 271 12.76 22.55 -13.62
C ILE A 271 13.75 21.43 -13.24
N ARG A 272 14.90 21.74 -12.61
CA ARG A 272 15.95 20.76 -12.30
C ARG A 272 15.93 20.13 -10.90
N VAL A 273 15.03 20.50 -9.99
CA VAL A 273 14.73 19.66 -8.82
C VAL A 273 13.70 18.57 -9.19
N ILE A 274 12.85 18.84 -10.18
CA ILE A 274 11.78 17.95 -10.64
C ILE A 274 12.24 17.01 -11.78
N GLU A 275 13.09 17.47 -12.71
CA GLU A 275 13.59 16.65 -13.82
C GLU A 275 14.51 15.47 -13.43
N PRO A 276 15.41 15.54 -12.43
CA PRO A 276 16.23 14.39 -12.03
C PRO A 276 15.40 13.26 -11.45
N LEU A 277 14.28 13.57 -10.78
CA LEU A 277 13.30 12.59 -10.29
C LEU A 277 12.67 11.80 -11.45
N GLN A 278 12.39 12.43 -12.58
CA GLN A 278 11.83 11.76 -13.76
C GLN A 278 12.90 11.00 -14.57
N THR A 279 14.09 11.58 -14.71
CA THR A 279 15.16 11.04 -15.57
C THR A 279 15.97 9.92 -14.90
N GLN A 280 16.06 9.87 -13.56
CA GLN A 280 16.66 8.74 -12.84
C GLN A 280 15.70 7.54 -12.71
N LEU A 281 14.38 7.75 -12.82
CA LEU A 281 13.37 6.70 -12.64
C LEU A 281 12.79 6.13 -13.94
N ASP A 282 13.06 6.75 -15.11
CA ASP A 282 12.49 6.37 -16.42
C ASP A 282 10.95 6.26 -16.42
N ILE A 283 10.29 7.21 -15.74
CA ILE A 283 8.83 7.30 -15.67
C ILE A 283 8.40 8.68 -16.17
N ARG A 284 7.62 8.72 -17.26
CA ARG A 284 6.75 9.87 -17.55
C ARG A 284 5.61 9.85 -16.54
N LEU A 285 5.77 10.61 -15.46
CA LEU A 285 4.69 10.85 -14.52
C LEU A 285 3.81 11.98 -15.08
N ASP A 286 2.51 11.72 -15.25
CA ASP A 286 1.47 12.76 -15.43
C ASP A 286 1.26 13.56 -14.13
N TRP A 287 2.37 13.99 -13.52
CA TRP A 287 2.40 14.71 -12.26
C TRP A 287 1.84 16.11 -12.46
N LYS A 288 0.77 16.43 -11.74
CA LYS A 288 0.28 17.79 -11.63
C LYS A 288 1.00 18.45 -10.47
N LEU A 289 1.75 19.51 -10.76
CA LEU A 289 2.59 20.23 -9.80
C LEU A 289 1.84 20.60 -8.51
N HIS A 290 0.56 21.00 -8.61
CA HIS A 290 -0.31 21.33 -7.47
C HIS A 290 -0.72 20.14 -6.59
N LEU A 291 -0.32 18.91 -6.91
CA LEU A 291 -0.53 17.75 -6.05
C LEU A 291 0.73 17.38 -5.25
N SER A 292 1.83 18.13 -5.44
CA SER A 292 3.07 17.92 -4.70
C SER A 292 3.07 18.70 -3.40
N ALA A 293 3.43 18.02 -2.30
CA ALA A 293 3.66 18.67 -1.02
C ALA A 293 4.82 19.68 -1.10
N ALA A 294 5.86 19.39 -1.91
CA ALA A 294 6.97 20.31 -2.14
C ALA A 294 6.54 21.58 -2.87
N PHE A 295 5.57 21.48 -3.80
CA PHE A 295 4.97 22.67 -4.42
C PHE A 295 4.29 23.55 -3.38
N TRP A 296 3.40 22.97 -2.57
CA TRP A 296 2.68 23.75 -1.56
C TRP A 296 3.59 24.30 -0.47
N LEU A 297 4.62 23.56 -0.07
CA LEU A 297 5.64 24.04 0.87
C LEU A 297 6.39 25.25 0.30
N LEU A 298 6.86 25.19 -0.94
CA LEU A 298 7.57 26.30 -1.59
C LEU A 298 6.66 27.51 -1.83
N THR A 299 5.38 27.29 -2.16
CA THR A 299 4.37 28.34 -2.23
C THR A 299 4.17 29.01 -0.86
N CYS A 300 4.07 28.22 0.22
CA CYS A 300 3.96 28.74 1.58
C CYS A 300 5.26 29.39 2.09
N LEU A 301 6.42 29.05 1.52
CA LEU A 301 7.70 29.73 1.80
C LEU A 301 7.87 31.03 0.99
N GLY A 302 6.90 31.39 0.14
CA GLY A 302 6.97 32.60 -0.68
C GLY A 302 7.99 32.52 -1.81
N SER A 303 8.16 31.33 -2.42
CA SER A 303 9.11 31.18 -3.53
C SER A 303 8.76 32.08 -4.71
N GLU A 304 9.72 32.90 -5.15
CA GLU A 304 9.54 33.76 -6.33
C GLU A 304 9.37 32.95 -7.64
N SER A 305 9.76 31.67 -7.60
CA SER A 305 9.67 30.78 -8.76
C SER A 305 8.32 30.05 -8.89
N LEU A 306 7.43 30.19 -7.91
CA LEU A 306 6.08 29.60 -7.92
C LEU A 306 5.00 30.69 -7.83
N PRO A 307 3.76 30.41 -8.28
CA PRO A 307 2.65 31.31 -8.04
C PRO A 307 2.49 31.60 -6.54
N PRO A 308 2.24 32.85 -6.13
CA PRO A 308 1.99 33.17 -4.74
C PRO A 308 0.71 32.48 -4.26
N LEU A 309 0.63 32.25 -2.95
CA LEU A 309 -0.56 31.68 -2.31
C LEU A 309 -1.79 32.54 -2.64
N HIS A 310 -2.81 31.93 -3.23
CA HIS A 310 -4.02 32.62 -3.66
C HIS A 310 -4.99 32.72 -2.48
N LYS A 311 -5.78 33.79 -2.42
CA LYS A 311 -6.80 34.01 -1.38
C LYS A 311 -7.91 32.93 -1.28
N ASP A 312 -8.02 32.08 -2.31
CA ASP A 312 -9.01 31.01 -2.38
C ASP A 312 -8.36 29.64 -2.05
N ASP A 313 -7.06 29.61 -1.74
CA ASP A 313 -6.39 28.43 -1.24
C ASP A 313 -6.83 28.13 0.20
N GLY A 314 -6.71 26.88 0.64
CA GLY A 314 -7.25 26.46 1.93
C GLY A 314 -6.66 27.24 3.12
N ASP A 315 -7.49 27.60 4.09
CA ASP A 315 -7.11 28.39 5.28
C ASP A 315 -5.86 27.83 6.00
N ILE A 316 -5.73 26.49 6.04
CA ILE A 316 -4.57 25.81 6.63
C ILE A 316 -3.23 26.18 5.96
N LEU A 317 -3.22 26.47 4.67
CA LEU A 317 -2.02 26.89 3.95
C LEU A 317 -1.67 28.34 4.29
N HIS A 318 -2.67 29.19 4.49
CA HIS A 318 -2.46 30.57 4.96
C HIS A 318 -1.93 30.60 6.40
N GLU A 319 -2.50 29.78 7.28
CA GLU A 319 -2.00 29.60 8.65
C GLU A 319 -0.56 29.07 8.63
N PHE A 320 -0.27 28.07 7.79
CA PHE A 320 1.07 27.51 7.67
C PHE A 320 2.08 28.51 7.12
N HIS A 321 1.70 29.34 6.13
CA HIS A 321 2.53 30.45 5.64
C HIS A 321 2.91 31.43 6.76
N VAL A 322 1.94 31.81 7.60
CA VAL A 322 2.18 32.70 8.75
C VAL A 322 3.12 32.06 9.76
N VAL A 323 2.90 30.78 10.12
CA VAL A 323 3.76 30.05 11.05
C VAL A 323 5.20 29.93 10.54
N LEU A 324 5.38 29.69 9.24
CA LEU A 324 6.70 29.63 8.64
C LEU A 324 7.38 31.01 8.68
N ALA A 325 6.65 32.08 8.32
CA ALA A 325 7.16 33.45 8.31
C ALA A 325 7.60 33.95 9.70
N ASP A 326 6.89 33.53 10.76
CA ASP A 326 7.18 33.91 12.15
C ASP A 326 8.23 33.00 12.81
N SER A 327 8.77 32.00 12.09
CA SER A 327 9.73 31.05 12.63
C SER A 327 11.18 31.47 12.36
N ASP A 328 11.92 31.75 13.45
CA ASP A 328 13.36 32.02 13.41
C ASP A 328 14.19 30.86 12.82
N ILE A 329 13.65 29.63 12.88
CA ILE A 329 14.30 28.43 12.35
C ILE A 329 14.31 28.45 10.81
N PHE A 330 13.27 29.02 10.21
CA PHE A 330 13.09 29.04 8.76
C PHE A 330 13.50 30.35 8.11
N THR A 331 13.92 31.37 8.86
CA THR A 331 14.31 32.70 8.33
C THR A 331 15.29 32.60 7.17
N ARG A 332 16.36 31.81 7.32
CA ARG A 332 17.37 31.67 6.26
C ARG A 332 16.84 30.92 5.03
N LEU A 333 15.95 29.94 5.24
CA LEU A 333 15.30 29.23 4.13
C LEU A 333 14.30 30.14 3.41
N LEU A 334 13.53 30.95 4.13
CA LEU A 334 12.62 31.96 3.57
C LEU A 334 13.39 33.00 2.75
N GLU A 335 14.47 33.55 3.29
CA GLU A 335 15.31 34.52 2.59
C GLU A 335 15.93 33.92 1.34
N ARG A 336 16.30 32.63 1.37
CA ARG A 336 16.80 31.91 0.20
C ARG A 336 15.71 31.69 -0.85
N VAL A 337 14.56 31.18 -0.44
CA VAL A 337 13.47 30.78 -1.34
C VAL A 337 12.79 32.02 -1.95
N SER A 338 12.77 33.14 -1.23
CA SER A 338 12.32 34.45 -1.71
C SER A 338 13.37 35.25 -2.48
N GLY A 339 14.53 34.66 -2.81
CA GLY A 339 15.57 35.32 -3.61
C GLY A 339 16.33 36.45 -2.90
N LYS A 340 16.09 36.69 -1.60
CA LYS A 340 16.76 37.73 -0.82
C LYS A 340 18.22 37.41 -0.51
N ILE A 341 18.55 36.12 -0.38
CA ILE A 341 19.92 35.65 -0.21
C ILE A 341 20.30 34.82 -1.45
N PRO A 342 21.44 35.14 -2.09
CA PRO A 342 21.93 34.40 -3.24
C PRO A 342 22.26 32.94 -2.86
N TRP A 343 22.22 32.03 -3.83
CA TRP A 343 22.42 30.60 -3.56
C TRP A 343 23.87 30.24 -3.18
N GLU A 344 24.80 31.18 -3.35
CA GLU A 344 26.22 31.04 -3.02
C GLU A 344 26.59 31.31 -1.54
N GLU A 345 25.69 31.92 -0.76
CA GLU A 345 25.85 32.23 0.67
C GLU A 345 25.31 31.13 1.61
#